data_AF-A0A6A6V1G3-F1
#
_entry.id   AF-A0A6A6V1G3-F1
#
_cell.length_a   1.000
_cell.length_b   1.000
_cell.length_c   1.000
_cell.angle_alpha   90.00
_cell.angle_beta   90.00
_cell.angle_gamma   90.00
#
_symmetry.space_group_name_H-M   'P 1'
#
loop_
_entity.id
_entity.type
_entity.pdbx_description
1 polymer ?
#
loop_
_entity_poly.entity_id
_entity_poly.type
_entity_poly.pdbx_seq_one_letter_code
_entity_poly.pdbx_strand_id
1 'polypeptide(L)'
;MRTAAARWAAFIVQFAFDLSHAGFLTTLGSAALAVTYDKTTRNTYCFVIGLCDHQLERFIDEIDKLKQHALDPRLPATIWQAVLTDVRFIRAAHRRVKLEAIQLQTGMHLTIEQSLLKKAALDIDAITHKVTVLWHCLAWDEFALKTLIQSHKKLDQVFPETHRSSTKNRELDIRRRNAYDLLNSLQSRTASSIQHANIELLTVRFNHPSRGSSTCIQSSLH
;
A
#
# COMPACT_ATOMS: atom_id res chain seq x y z
N MET A 1 -20.23 1.92 18.84
CA MET A 1 -19.36 2.07 17.64
C MET A 1 -19.86 1.37 16.37
N ARG A 2 -20.47 0.16 16.42
CA ARG A 2 -20.97 -0.55 15.22
C ARG A 2 -22.11 0.17 14.45
N THR A 3 -22.83 1.08 15.09
CA THR A 3 -23.98 1.81 14.51
C THR A 3 -23.59 3.03 13.67
N ALA A 4 -22.45 3.66 13.94
CA ALA A 4 -21.99 4.80 13.15
C ALA A 4 -21.52 4.32 11.76
N ALA A 5 -20.62 3.33 11.70
CA ALA A 5 -20.11 2.80 10.44
C ALA A 5 -21.22 2.27 9.52
N ALA A 6 -22.25 1.61 10.07
CA ALA A 6 -23.40 1.14 9.31
C ALA A 6 -24.29 2.28 8.79
N ARG A 7 -24.50 3.34 9.59
CA ARG A 7 -25.22 4.56 9.16
C ARG A 7 -24.44 5.36 8.12
N TRP A 8 -23.09 5.39 8.21
CA TRP A 8 -22.21 6.02 7.23
C TRP A 8 -22.17 5.26 5.91
N ALA A 9 -22.05 3.93 5.96
CA ALA A 9 -22.14 3.09 4.78
C ALA A 9 -23.51 3.26 4.10
N ALA A 10 -24.60 3.30 4.88
CA ALA A 10 -25.93 3.59 4.35
C ALA A 10 -26.03 4.99 3.71
N PHE A 11 -25.49 6.04 4.32
CA PHE A 11 -25.50 7.40 3.76
C PHE A 11 -24.72 7.50 2.44
N ILE A 12 -23.52 6.93 2.37
CA ILE A 12 -22.69 6.89 1.15
C ILE A 12 -23.40 6.08 0.05
N VAL A 13 -24.03 4.96 0.41
CA VAL A 13 -24.82 4.14 -0.51
C VAL A 13 -26.04 4.90 -1.01
N GLN A 14 -26.77 5.58 -0.13
CA GLN A 14 -27.99 6.32 -0.47
C GLN A 14 -27.70 7.53 -1.38
N PHE A 15 -26.54 8.18 -1.23
CA PHE A 15 -26.09 9.28 -2.08
C PHE A 15 -25.54 8.81 -3.44
N ALA A 16 -25.01 7.58 -3.52
CA ALA A 16 -24.46 6.99 -4.75
C ALA A 16 -25.52 6.41 -5.69
N PHE A 17 -26.76 6.18 -5.22
CA PHE A 17 -27.84 5.57 -6.00
C PHE A 17 -28.72 6.56 -6.78
N ASP A 18 -28.49 7.87 -6.65
CA ASP A 18 -29.14 8.84 -7.52
C ASP A 18 -28.36 8.94 -8.85
N LEU A 19 -28.98 8.49 -9.95
CA LEU A 19 -28.38 8.28 -11.29
C LEU A 19 -27.71 9.54 -11.89
N SER A 20 -27.94 10.71 -11.30
CA SER A 20 -27.35 12.00 -11.64
C SER A 20 -25.91 12.21 -11.10
N HIS A 21 -25.47 11.39 -10.14
CA HIS A 21 -24.20 11.56 -9.43
C HIS A 21 -23.15 10.52 -9.84
N ALA A 22 -21.90 10.96 -10.06
CA ALA A 22 -20.77 10.06 -10.24
C ALA A 22 -20.09 9.83 -8.88
N GLY A 23 -19.82 8.57 -8.53
CA GLY A 23 -19.31 8.19 -7.20
C GLY A 23 -18.08 7.30 -7.23
N PHE A 24 -17.09 7.61 -6.40
CA PHE A 24 -15.87 6.83 -6.20
C PHE A 24 -15.75 6.41 -4.73
N LEU A 25 -15.54 5.12 -4.49
CA LEU A 25 -15.30 4.55 -3.17
C LEU A 25 -14.10 3.63 -3.22
N THR A 26 -13.18 3.83 -2.28
CA THR A 26 -12.01 2.97 -2.07
C THR A 26 -11.66 2.87 -0.57
N THR A 27 -11.00 1.78 -0.22
CA THR A 27 -10.60 1.45 1.16
C THR A 27 -9.21 0.84 1.15
N LEU A 28 -8.37 1.21 2.11
CA LEU A 28 -7.06 0.62 2.36
C LEU A 28 -6.82 0.43 3.85
N GLY A 29 -6.99 -0.80 4.34
CA GLY A 29 -6.90 -1.09 5.77
C GLY A 29 -7.96 -0.33 6.57
N SER A 30 -7.53 0.50 7.52
CA SER A 30 -8.42 1.37 8.29
C SER A 30 -8.80 2.66 7.58
N ALA A 31 -8.10 3.03 6.49
CA ALA A 31 -8.36 4.26 5.76
C ALA A 31 -9.39 4.04 4.65
N ALA A 32 -10.28 5.01 4.44
CA ALA A 32 -11.23 4.98 3.34
C ALA A 32 -11.48 6.38 2.78
N LEU A 33 -11.88 6.41 1.51
CA LEU A 33 -12.25 7.61 0.79
C LEU A 33 -13.53 7.35 -0.01
N ALA A 34 -14.50 8.25 0.16
CA ALA A 34 -15.67 8.36 -0.70
C ALA A 34 -15.70 9.75 -1.34
N VAL A 35 -15.88 9.79 -2.67
CA VAL A 35 -16.05 11.04 -3.43
C VAL A 35 -17.32 10.93 -4.26
N THR A 36 -18.16 11.95 -4.21
CA THR A 36 -19.36 12.06 -5.04
C THR A 36 -19.35 13.40 -5.77
N TYR A 37 -19.69 13.39 -7.04
CA TYR A 37 -19.75 14.57 -7.89
C TYR A 37 -21.16 14.73 -8.47
N ASP A 38 -21.79 15.86 -8.15
CA ASP A 38 -23.03 16.28 -8.77
C ASP A 38 -22.72 17.02 -10.08
N LYS A 39 -23.13 16.43 -11.21
CA LYS A 39 -22.90 17.01 -12.55
C LYS A 39 -23.68 18.31 -12.77
N THR A 40 -24.80 18.49 -12.07
CA THR A 40 -25.70 19.64 -12.22
C THR A 40 -25.14 20.84 -11.47
N THR A 41 -24.85 20.69 -10.18
CA THR A 41 -24.34 21.79 -9.35
C THR A 41 -22.82 21.95 -9.45
N ARG A 42 -22.12 20.99 -10.07
CA ARG A 42 -20.65 20.89 -10.13
C ARG A 42 -19.98 20.84 -8.75
N ASN A 43 -20.72 20.39 -7.75
CA ASN A 43 -20.21 20.22 -6.40
C ASN A 43 -19.57 18.83 -6.23
N THR A 44 -18.40 18.82 -5.61
CA THR A 44 -17.70 17.59 -5.19
C THR A 44 -17.80 17.47 -3.69
N TYR A 45 -18.38 16.38 -3.20
CA TYR A 45 -18.35 16.02 -1.79
C TYR A 45 -17.33 14.91 -1.58
N CYS A 46 -16.54 15.03 -0.52
CA CYS A 46 -15.47 14.11 -0.20
C CYS A 46 -15.52 13.76 1.29
N PHE A 47 -15.41 12.47 1.60
CA PHE A 47 -15.32 11.95 2.95
C PHE A 47 -14.07 11.08 3.07
N VAL A 48 -13.20 11.45 4.01
CA VAL A 48 -11.97 10.71 4.31
C VAL A 48 -12.05 10.23 5.75
N ILE A 49 -11.76 8.96 5.98
CA ILE A 49 -11.70 8.38 7.32
C ILE A 49 -10.43 7.56 7.50
N GLY A 50 -10.01 7.42 8.76
CA GLY A 50 -8.95 6.49 9.15
C GLY A 50 -7.53 6.88 8.72
N LEU A 51 -7.32 8.15 8.40
CA LEU A 51 -5.99 8.76 8.36
C LEU A 51 -5.53 9.05 9.80
N CYS A 52 -4.27 8.80 10.09
CA CYS A 52 -3.65 9.29 11.33
C CYS A 52 -3.20 10.75 11.18
N ASP A 53 -2.86 11.41 12.29
CA ASP A 53 -2.64 12.87 12.36
C ASP A 53 -1.67 13.38 11.28
N HIS A 54 -0.48 12.79 11.15
CA HIS A 54 0.49 13.19 10.14
C HIS A 54 0.02 12.98 8.68
N GLN A 55 -0.87 12.00 8.45
CA GLN A 55 -1.46 11.78 7.13
C GLN A 55 -2.55 12.81 6.84
N LEU A 56 -3.34 13.17 7.85
CA LEU A 56 -4.38 14.19 7.75
C LEU A 56 -3.77 15.57 7.52
N GLU A 57 -2.75 15.95 8.28
CA GLU A 57 -1.98 17.19 8.09
C GLU A 57 -1.44 17.27 6.66
N ARG A 58 -0.79 16.20 6.19
CA ARG A 58 -0.26 16.15 4.83
C ARG A 58 -1.37 16.22 3.77
N PHE A 59 -2.52 15.62 4.02
CA PHE A 59 -3.67 15.66 3.12
C PHE A 59 -4.23 17.08 3.00
N ILE A 60 -4.35 17.79 4.12
CA ILE A 60 -4.79 19.20 4.16
C ILE A 60 -3.77 20.09 3.44
N ASP A 61 -2.47 19.92 3.70
CA ASP A 61 -1.41 20.66 3.02
C ASP A 61 -1.46 20.52 1.49
N GLU A 62 -1.70 19.29 1.00
CA GLU A 62 -1.82 19.05 -0.44
C GLU A 62 -3.12 19.62 -1.03
N ILE A 63 -4.22 19.68 -0.27
CA ILE A 63 -5.43 20.41 -0.68
C ILE A 63 -5.10 21.88 -0.87
N ASP A 64 -4.42 22.51 0.09
CA ASP A 64 -4.10 23.93 0.03
C ASP A 64 -3.19 24.27 -1.15
N LYS A 65 -2.21 23.41 -1.45
CA LYS A 65 -1.35 23.53 -2.64
C LYS A 65 -2.13 23.42 -3.95
N LEU A 66 -3.16 22.57 -3.97
CA LEU A 66 -3.93 22.25 -5.17
C LEU A 66 -5.32 22.89 -5.20
N LYS A 67 -5.60 23.87 -4.32
CA LYS A 67 -6.92 24.52 -4.20
C LYS A 67 -7.42 25.13 -5.51
N GLN A 68 -6.52 25.53 -6.40
CA GLN A 68 -6.82 26.00 -7.75
C GLN A 68 -7.49 24.95 -8.66
N HIS A 69 -7.47 23.67 -8.25
CA HIS A 69 -8.11 22.53 -8.89
C HIS A 69 -9.35 22.04 -8.13
N ALA A 70 -9.88 22.79 -7.16
CA ALA A 70 -10.97 22.35 -6.28
C ALA A 70 -12.28 21.93 -7.02
N LEU A 71 -12.46 22.39 -8.26
CA LEU A 71 -13.60 21.99 -9.10
C LEU A 71 -13.41 20.62 -9.77
N ASP A 72 -12.21 20.04 -9.75
CA ASP A 72 -11.96 18.71 -10.31
C ASP A 72 -12.36 17.63 -9.31
N PRO A 73 -13.35 16.77 -9.63
CA PRO A 73 -13.79 15.72 -8.72
C PRO A 73 -12.72 14.66 -8.44
N ARG A 74 -11.66 14.58 -9.25
CA ARG A 74 -10.55 13.65 -9.04
C ARG A 74 -9.58 14.13 -7.98
N LEU A 75 -9.61 15.41 -7.61
CA LEU A 75 -8.61 16.02 -6.73
C LEU A 75 -8.48 15.28 -5.39
N PRO A 76 -9.58 15.03 -4.63
CA PRO A 76 -9.44 14.40 -3.31
C PRO A 76 -8.88 12.97 -3.39
N ALA A 77 -9.29 12.19 -4.40
CA ALA A 77 -8.78 10.86 -4.63
C ALA A 77 -7.30 10.86 -5.06
N THR A 78 -6.90 11.82 -5.87
CA THR A 78 -5.50 11.99 -6.29
C THR A 78 -4.61 12.31 -5.09
N ILE A 79 -5.04 13.24 -4.22
CA ILE A 79 -4.29 13.58 -3.00
C ILE A 79 -4.23 12.37 -2.06
N TRP A 80 -5.35 11.68 -1.83
CA TRP A 80 -5.40 10.51 -0.97
C TRP A 80 -4.44 9.41 -1.44
N GLN A 81 -4.42 9.14 -2.75
CA GLN A 81 -3.49 8.19 -3.36
C GLN A 81 -2.04 8.65 -3.19
N ALA A 82 -1.74 9.93 -3.41
CA ALA A 82 -0.38 10.47 -3.26
C ALA A 82 0.13 10.31 -1.82
N VAL A 83 -0.66 10.75 -0.82
CA VAL A 83 -0.30 10.63 0.60
C VAL A 83 -0.04 9.17 0.99
N LEU A 84 -0.92 8.25 0.58
CA LEU A 84 -0.75 6.83 0.90
C LEU A 84 0.42 6.18 0.14
N THR A 85 0.70 6.64 -1.08
CA THR A 85 1.85 6.18 -1.86
C THR A 85 3.16 6.59 -1.19
N ASP A 86 3.26 7.84 -0.71
CA ASP A 86 4.45 8.34 0.00
C ASP A 86 4.70 7.55 1.30
N VAL A 87 3.64 7.28 2.07
CA VAL A 87 3.75 6.44 3.27
C VAL A 87 4.25 5.04 2.91
N ARG A 88 3.80 4.46 1.79
CA ARG A 88 4.27 3.14 1.33
C ARG A 88 5.70 3.19 0.81
N PHE A 89 6.10 4.25 0.11
CA PHE A 89 7.47 4.46 -0.32
C PHE A 89 8.45 4.42 0.87
N ILE A 90 8.16 5.21 1.90
CA ILE A 90 8.98 5.27 3.12
C ILE A 90 9.03 3.90 3.81
N ARG A 91 7.89 3.23 3.97
CA ARG A 91 7.83 1.89 4.58
C ARG A 91 8.61 0.85 3.78
N ALA A 92 8.53 0.85 2.46
CA ALA A 92 9.29 -0.05 1.60
C ALA A 92 10.80 0.16 1.75
N ALA A 93 11.26 1.42 1.78
CA ALA A 93 12.67 1.75 2.01
C ALA A 93 13.17 1.23 3.37
N HIS A 94 12.43 1.47 4.46
CA HIS A 94 12.82 0.97 5.78
C HIS A 94 12.86 -0.56 5.86
N ARG A 95 11.96 -1.26 5.17
CA ARG A 95 11.92 -2.73 5.18
C ARG A 95 13.09 -3.34 4.43
N ARG A 96 13.50 -2.73 3.32
CA ARG A 96 14.71 -3.12 2.61
C ARG A 96 15.94 -3.02 3.52
N VAL A 97 16.09 -1.92 4.25
CA VAL A 97 17.20 -1.76 5.22
C VAL A 97 17.15 -2.83 6.32
N LYS A 98 15.96 -3.18 6.82
CA LYS A 98 15.80 -4.27 7.80
C LYS A 98 16.19 -5.63 7.23
N LEU A 99 15.84 -5.89 5.97
CA LEU A 99 16.23 -7.13 5.28
C LEU A 99 17.75 -7.21 5.12
N GLU A 100 18.39 -6.15 4.64
CA GLU A 100 19.84 -6.05 4.49
C GLU A 100 20.55 -6.24 5.85
N ALA A 101 20.01 -5.67 6.94
CA ALA A 101 20.55 -5.90 8.28
C ALA A 101 20.45 -7.37 8.73
N ILE A 102 19.36 -8.07 8.37
CA ILE A 102 19.23 -9.51 8.65
C ILE A 102 20.24 -10.30 7.81
N GLN A 103 20.43 -9.97 6.53
CA GLN A 103 21.44 -10.60 5.67
C GLN A 103 22.87 -10.42 6.20
N LEU A 104 23.16 -9.26 6.77
CA LEU A 104 24.42 -8.99 7.45
C LEU A 104 24.57 -9.86 8.71
N GLN A 105 23.51 -9.95 9.51
CA GLN A 105 23.47 -10.74 10.73
C GLN A 105 23.65 -12.24 10.44
N THR A 106 22.96 -12.78 9.43
CA THR A 106 23.01 -14.21 9.06
C THR A 106 24.24 -14.59 8.26
N GLY A 107 25.00 -13.60 7.75
CA GLY A 107 26.15 -13.83 6.90
C GLY A 107 25.80 -14.22 5.46
N MET A 108 24.52 -14.15 5.05
CA MET A 108 24.07 -14.58 3.71
C MET A 108 24.68 -13.80 2.53
N HIS A 109 25.31 -12.66 2.80
CA HIS A 109 26.07 -11.88 1.85
C HIS A 109 27.51 -12.40 1.63
N LEU A 110 27.96 -13.37 2.42
CA LEU A 110 29.29 -13.97 2.36
C LEU A 110 29.30 -15.23 1.50
N THR A 111 30.49 -15.76 1.21
CA THR A 111 30.59 -17.07 0.57
C THR A 111 29.98 -18.17 1.47
N ILE A 112 29.62 -19.31 0.89
CA ILE A 112 29.00 -20.43 1.61
C ILE A 112 29.88 -20.85 2.80
N GLU A 113 31.19 -20.98 2.59
CA GLU A 113 32.17 -21.36 3.61
C GLU A 113 32.22 -20.34 4.77
N GLN A 114 32.29 -19.05 4.46
CA GLN A 114 32.31 -17.98 5.46
C GLN A 114 30.99 -17.88 6.23
N SER A 115 29.87 -18.11 5.55
CA SER A 115 28.55 -18.14 6.18
C SER A 115 28.44 -19.29 7.19
N LEU A 116 28.92 -20.49 6.82
CA LEU A 116 28.91 -21.68 7.69
C LEU A 116 29.68 -21.44 9.00
N LEU A 117 30.81 -20.72 8.94
CA LEU A 117 31.61 -20.38 10.13
C LEU A 117 30.86 -19.45 11.11
N LYS A 118 29.98 -18.57 10.61
CA LYS A 118 29.14 -17.70 11.45
C LYS A 118 27.92 -18.41 12.05
N LYS A 119 27.49 -19.55 11.50
CA LYS A 119 26.24 -20.24 11.91
C LYS A 119 26.24 -20.73 13.35
N ALA A 120 27.39 -21.09 13.92
CA ALA A 120 27.46 -21.70 15.26
C ALA A 120 27.02 -20.77 16.40
N ALA A 121 26.98 -19.45 16.17
CA ALA A 121 26.66 -18.43 17.17
C ALA A 121 25.30 -17.72 16.95
N LEU A 122 24.50 -18.15 15.97
CA LEU A 122 23.24 -17.47 15.63
C LEU A 122 22.05 -17.98 16.46
N ASP A 123 21.28 -17.04 16.99
CA ASP A 123 19.95 -17.31 17.55
C ASP A 123 18.93 -17.42 16.40
N ILE A 124 18.64 -18.67 16.02
CA ILE A 124 17.78 -19.00 14.88
C ILE A 124 16.32 -18.65 15.13
N ASP A 125 15.84 -18.78 16.36
CA ASP A 125 14.46 -18.46 16.71
C ASP A 125 14.22 -16.96 16.64
N ALA A 126 15.14 -16.15 17.17
CA ALA A 126 15.07 -14.70 17.06
C ALA A 126 15.13 -14.22 15.60
N ILE A 127 15.99 -14.83 14.78
CA ILE A 127 16.09 -14.49 13.35
C ILE A 127 14.82 -14.90 12.61
N THR A 128 14.30 -16.11 12.85
CA THR A 128 13.07 -16.59 12.21
C THR A 128 11.90 -15.67 12.55
N HIS A 129 11.73 -15.30 13.82
CA HIS A 129 10.70 -14.35 14.23
C HIS A 129 10.83 -13.00 13.51
N LYS A 130 12.04 -12.42 13.45
CA LYS A 130 12.28 -11.15 12.73
C LYS A 130 11.89 -11.25 11.26
N VAL A 131 12.30 -12.30 10.56
CA VAL A 131 12.00 -12.45 9.13
C VAL A 131 10.51 -12.72 8.90
N THR A 132 9.86 -13.51 9.76
CA THR A 132 8.39 -13.72 9.69
C THR A 132 7.61 -12.41 9.85
N VAL A 133 7.97 -11.58 10.84
CA VAL A 133 7.35 -10.25 11.01
C VAL A 133 7.58 -9.36 9.79
N LEU A 134 8.81 -9.36 9.25
CA LEU A 134 9.16 -8.61 8.05
C LEU A 134 8.43 -9.10 6.80
N TRP A 135 8.16 -10.40 6.71
CA TRP A 135 7.38 -10.99 5.62
C TRP A 135 5.91 -10.56 5.68
N HIS A 136 5.26 -10.62 6.86
CA HIS A 136 3.86 -10.19 7.04
C HIS A 136 3.64 -8.70 6.74
N CYS A 137 4.38 -7.83 7.43
CA CYS A 137 5.28 -6.94 6.72
C CYS A 137 4.96 -6.58 5.26
N LEU A 138 5.87 -7.05 4.41
CA LEU A 138 5.92 -6.86 2.97
C LEU A 138 4.64 -7.35 2.27
N ALA A 139 4.04 -8.46 2.70
CA ALA A 139 2.78 -8.95 2.15
C ALA A 139 1.65 -7.91 2.28
N TRP A 140 1.57 -7.22 3.42
CA TRP A 140 0.62 -6.12 3.60
C TRP A 140 0.90 -4.94 2.67
N ASP A 141 2.17 -4.60 2.42
CA ASP A 141 2.49 -3.51 1.49
C ASP A 141 2.18 -3.89 0.04
N GLU A 142 2.42 -5.14 -0.35
CA GLU A 142 2.04 -5.63 -1.67
C GLU A 142 0.53 -5.55 -1.88
N PHE A 143 -0.26 -6.02 -0.92
CA PHE A 143 -1.71 -5.86 -0.93
C PHE A 143 -2.10 -4.38 -1.07
N ALA A 144 -1.49 -3.52 -0.26
CA ALA A 144 -1.80 -2.10 -0.28
C ALA A 144 -1.47 -1.43 -1.61
N LEU A 145 -0.33 -1.74 -2.22
CA LEU A 145 0.07 -1.21 -3.52
C LEU A 145 -0.89 -1.68 -4.63
N LYS A 146 -1.30 -2.96 -4.61
CA LYS A 146 -2.32 -3.49 -5.54
C LYS A 146 -3.64 -2.75 -5.40
N THR A 147 -4.09 -2.50 -4.18
CA THR A 147 -5.32 -1.72 -3.92
C THR A 147 -5.20 -0.29 -4.42
N LEU A 148 -4.07 0.38 -4.19
CA LEU A 148 -3.83 1.74 -4.69
C LEU A 148 -3.83 1.79 -6.22
N ILE A 149 -3.16 0.85 -6.90
CA ILE A 149 -3.17 0.71 -8.36
C ILE A 149 -4.58 0.49 -8.90
N GLN A 150 -5.36 -0.39 -8.27
CA GLN A 150 -6.76 -0.62 -8.66
C GLN A 150 -7.63 0.61 -8.45
N SER A 151 -7.43 1.32 -7.33
CA SER A 151 -8.15 2.55 -7.02
C SER A 151 -7.87 3.65 -8.06
N HIS A 152 -6.63 3.71 -8.54
CA HIS A 152 -6.21 4.64 -9.60
C HIS A 152 -6.93 4.35 -10.91
N LYS A 153 -6.92 3.09 -11.36
CA LYS A 153 -7.67 2.66 -12.55
C LYS A 153 -9.17 2.92 -12.44
N LYS A 154 -9.76 2.68 -11.27
CA LYS A 154 -11.19 2.93 -11.02
C LYS A 154 -11.52 4.43 -11.05
N LEU A 155 -10.62 5.29 -10.58
CA LEU A 155 -10.83 6.73 -10.58
C LEU A 155 -11.03 7.25 -12.01
N ASP A 156 -10.22 6.78 -12.95
CA ASP A 156 -10.26 7.17 -14.36
C ASP A 156 -11.54 6.70 -15.07
N GLN A 157 -12.10 5.57 -14.63
CA GLN A 157 -13.37 5.05 -15.15
C GLN A 157 -14.57 5.87 -14.65
N VAL A 158 -14.54 6.27 -13.37
CA VAL A 158 -15.66 7.00 -12.73
C VAL A 158 -15.66 8.47 -13.13
N PHE A 159 -14.48 9.09 -13.17
CA PHE A 159 -14.31 10.50 -13.52
C PHE A 159 -13.38 10.59 -14.74
N PRO A 160 -13.90 10.26 -15.95
CA PRO A 160 -13.11 10.38 -17.16
C PRO A 160 -12.71 11.83 -17.41
N GLU A 161 -11.56 12.02 -18.05
CA GLU A 161 -11.01 13.33 -18.43
C GLU A 161 -12.04 14.11 -19.25
N THR A 162 -12.74 15.05 -18.61
CA THR A 162 -13.89 15.71 -19.24
C THR A 162 -13.50 16.95 -20.02
N HIS A 163 -12.29 17.49 -19.88
CA HIS A 163 -11.85 18.66 -20.66
C HIS A 163 -10.33 18.69 -20.91
N ARG A 164 -9.93 18.47 -22.17
CA ARG A 164 -8.56 18.47 -22.69
C ARG A 164 -7.87 19.86 -22.82
N SER A 165 -8.48 20.98 -22.40
CA SER A 165 -8.01 22.30 -22.86
C SER A 165 -7.51 23.29 -21.81
N SER A 166 -7.51 22.97 -20.50
CA SER A 166 -6.94 23.90 -19.50
C SER A 166 -5.56 23.43 -19.03
N THR A 167 -4.58 24.33 -19.04
CA THR A 167 -3.22 24.11 -18.51
C THR A 167 -3.23 23.64 -17.06
N LYS A 168 -4.30 23.97 -16.30
CA LYS A 168 -4.52 23.55 -14.91
C LYS A 168 -4.80 22.05 -14.79
N ASN A 169 -5.62 21.46 -15.66
CA ASN A 169 -5.90 20.01 -15.60
C ASN A 169 -4.64 19.18 -15.88
N ARG A 170 -3.73 19.73 -16.71
CA ARG A 170 -2.47 19.07 -17.06
C ARG A 170 -1.56 18.81 -15.85
N GLU A 171 -1.52 19.70 -14.85
CA GLU A 171 -0.71 19.47 -13.64
C GLU A 171 -1.22 18.28 -12.83
N LEU A 172 -2.54 18.21 -12.59
CA LEU A 172 -3.16 17.11 -11.86
C LEU A 172 -2.95 15.77 -12.60
N ASP A 173 -3.10 15.76 -13.92
CA ASP A 173 -2.88 14.57 -14.75
C ASP A 173 -1.41 14.12 -14.75
N ILE A 174 -0.45 15.05 -14.66
CA ILE A 174 0.98 14.73 -14.50
C ILE A 174 1.22 14.10 -13.13
N ARG A 175 0.74 14.72 -12.04
CA ARG A 175 0.90 14.18 -10.68
C ARG A 175 0.30 12.78 -10.57
N ARG A 176 -0.90 12.58 -11.12
CA ARG A 176 -1.60 11.29 -11.15
C ARG A 176 -0.81 10.23 -11.90
N ARG A 177 -0.19 10.56 -13.05
CA ARG A 177 0.67 9.63 -13.80
C ARG A 177 1.94 9.30 -13.03
N ASN A 178 2.63 10.31 -12.48
CA ASN A 178 3.82 10.09 -11.67
C ASN A 178 3.55 9.19 -10.46
N ALA A 179 2.40 9.37 -9.80
CA ALA A 179 1.98 8.50 -8.70
C ALA A 179 1.73 7.06 -9.16
N TYR A 180 1.10 6.85 -10.32
CA TYR A 180 0.89 5.53 -10.90
C TYR A 180 2.20 4.82 -11.24
N ASP A 181 3.13 5.53 -11.88
CA ASP A 181 4.44 4.99 -12.25
C ASP A 181 5.26 4.63 -10.99
N LEU A 182 5.20 5.48 -9.97
CA LEU A 182 5.80 5.21 -8.66
C LEU A 182 5.19 3.97 -8.00
N LEU A 183 3.85 3.83 -8.02
CA LEU A 183 3.15 2.67 -7.48
C LEU A 183 3.58 1.37 -8.17
N ASN A 184 3.67 1.35 -9.51
CA ASN A 184 4.12 0.19 -10.26
C ASN A 184 5.59 -0.15 -9.94
N SER A 185 6.45 0.87 -9.84
CA SER A 185 7.85 0.69 -9.46
C SER A 185 7.97 0.10 -8.04
N LEU A 186 7.21 0.62 -7.09
CA LEU A 186 7.16 0.13 -5.72
C LEU A 186 6.62 -1.30 -5.62
N GLN A 187 5.63 -1.66 -6.44
CA GLN A 187 5.09 -3.01 -6.47
C GLN A 187 6.17 -4.02 -6.90
N SER A 188 6.93 -3.72 -7.96
CA SER A 188 8.04 -4.56 -8.42
C SER A 188 9.13 -4.72 -7.34
N ARG A 189 9.54 -3.62 -6.70
CA ARG A 189 10.54 -3.64 -5.62
C ARG A 189 10.08 -4.43 -4.39
N THR A 190 8.80 -4.29 -4.04
CA THR A 190 8.19 -5.02 -2.91
C THR A 190 8.13 -6.51 -3.20
N ALA A 191 7.74 -6.90 -4.42
CA ALA A 191 7.73 -8.30 -4.84
C ALA A 191 9.12 -8.96 -4.75
N SER A 192 10.17 -8.26 -5.20
CA SER A 192 11.56 -8.73 -5.02
C SER A 192 11.95 -8.85 -3.54
N SER A 193 11.57 -7.89 -2.70
CA SER A 193 11.84 -7.95 -1.26
C SER A 193 11.13 -9.13 -0.58
N ILE A 194 9.90 -9.47 -1.01
CA ILE A 194 9.17 -10.66 -0.54
C ILE A 194 9.91 -11.93 -0.93
N GLN A 195 10.38 -12.03 -2.17
CA GLN A 195 11.16 -13.17 -2.64
C GLN A 195 12.44 -13.35 -1.80
N HIS A 196 13.17 -12.26 -1.54
CA HIS A 196 14.37 -12.32 -0.71
C HIS A 196 14.07 -12.75 0.73
N ALA A 197 13.04 -12.18 1.36
CA ALA A 197 12.62 -12.58 2.71
C ALA A 197 12.21 -14.07 2.77
N ASN A 198 11.57 -14.58 1.72
CA ASN A 198 11.23 -16.00 1.63
C ASN A 198 12.47 -16.88 1.47
N ILE A 199 13.41 -16.50 0.61
CA ILE A 199 14.69 -17.22 0.45
C ILE A 199 15.46 -17.22 1.77
N GLU A 200 15.49 -16.10 2.50
CA GLU A 200 16.10 -16.01 3.83
C GLU A 200 15.43 -16.95 4.84
N LEU A 201 14.10 -16.97 4.91
CA LEU A 201 13.37 -17.90 5.78
C LEU A 201 13.69 -19.36 5.47
N LEU A 202 13.67 -19.74 4.19
CA LEU A 202 14.00 -21.09 3.76
C LEU A 202 15.46 -21.42 4.08
N THR A 203 16.39 -20.49 3.82
CA THR A 203 17.81 -20.69 4.11
C THR A 203 18.06 -20.86 5.60
N VAL A 204 17.42 -20.07 6.45
CA VAL A 204 17.54 -20.19 7.91
C VAL A 204 16.96 -21.52 8.40
N ARG A 205 15.79 -21.93 7.90
CA ARG A 205 15.12 -23.17 8.31
C ARG A 205 15.77 -24.45 7.77
N PHE A 206 16.20 -24.49 6.51
CA PHE A 206 16.81 -25.68 5.91
C PHE A 206 18.25 -25.91 6.36
N ASN A 207 19.00 -24.85 6.69
CA ASN A 207 20.36 -24.99 7.21
C ASN A 207 20.42 -25.28 8.71
N HIS A 208 19.29 -25.17 9.41
CA HIS A 208 19.12 -25.61 10.79
C HIS A 208 17.95 -26.60 10.84
N PRO A 209 18.16 -27.86 10.43
CA PRO A 209 17.23 -28.91 10.83
C PRO A 209 17.19 -28.86 12.36
N SER A 210 16.04 -28.43 12.89
CA SER A 210 15.75 -28.46 14.31
C SER A 210 16.22 -29.80 14.87
N ARG A 211 17.13 -29.76 15.85
CA ARG A 211 17.37 -30.90 16.74
C ARG A 211 16.02 -31.25 17.36
N GLY A 212 15.34 -32.27 16.81
CA GLY A 212 14.15 -32.88 17.38
C GLY A 212 12.84 -32.09 17.22
N SER A 213 12.18 -32.24 16.07
CA SER A 213 10.74 -32.50 16.09
C SER A 213 10.40 -33.36 14.88
N SER A 214 10.48 -34.67 15.09
CA SER A 214 9.91 -35.68 14.21
C SER A 214 8.39 -35.54 14.23
N THR A 215 7.84 -34.61 13.45
CA THR A 215 6.43 -34.65 13.05
C THR A 215 6.37 -34.56 11.55
N CYS A 216 6.40 -35.76 10.98
CA CYS A 216 5.87 -36.16 9.69
C CYS A 216 4.87 -35.13 9.10
N ILE A 217 5.32 -34.30 8.17
CA ILE A 217 4.41 -33.70 7.20
C ILE A 217 4.22 -34.77 6.13
N GLN A 218 3.25 -35.65 6.37
CA GLN A 218 2.64 -36.39 5.28
C GLN A 218 2.05 -35.39 4.30
N SER A 219 2.44 -35.56 3.05
CA SER A 219 1.81 -35.07 1.84
C SER A 219 0.29 -35.11 1.92
N SER A 220 -0.34 -33.98 1.65
CA SER A 220 -1.69 -33.96 1.06
C SER A 220 -1.71 -32.93 -0.05
N LEU A 221 -1.13 -33.31 -1.19
CA LEU A 221 -1.62 -32.90 -2.49
C LEU A 221 -2.91 -33.71 -2.72
N HIS A 222 -4.05 -33.06 -2.57
CA HIS A 222 -5.29 -33.31 -3.31
C HIS A 222 -6.14 -32.04 -3.27
#